data_AF-A0A182F008-F1
#
_entry.id   AF-A0A182F008-F1
#
_cell.length_a   1.000
_cell.length_b   1.000
_cell.length_c   1.000
_cell.angle_alpha   90.00
_cell.angle_beta   90.00
_cell.angle_gamma   90.00
#
_symmetry.space_group_name_H-M   'P 1'
#
loop_
_entity.id
_entity.type
_entity.pdbx_description
1 polymer ?
#
loop_
_entity_poly.entity_id
_entity_poly.type
_entity_poly.pdbx_seq_one_letter_code
_entity_poly.pdbx_strand_id
1 'polypeptide(L)' 'ELRKKIGVLVVNTGTPSGYGYWPMRRYLQEFLSDRRVVELPRI' A
#
# COMPACT_ATOMS: atom_id res chain seq x y z
N GLU A 1 -18.05 -11.38 -33.31
CA GLU A 1 -18.08 -11.62 -31.86
C GLU A 1 -16.95 -10.83 -31.19
N LEU A 2 -17.24 -9.83 -30.36
CA LEU A 2 -16.20 -9.05 -29.68
C LEU A 2 -15.60 -9.92 -28.57
N ARG A 3 -14.35 -10.37 -28.72
CA ARG A 3 -13.59 -11.06 -27.68
C ARG A 3 -13.59 -10.21 -26.40
N LYS A 4 -14.14 -10.73 -25.30
CA LYS A 4 -14.07 -10.07 -23.99
C LYS A 4 -12.61 -9.94 -23.57
N LYS A 5 -12.15 -8.72 -23.29
CA LYS A 5 -10.80 -8.46 -22.77
C LYS A 5 -10.78 -8.77 -21.27
N ILE A 6 -9.79 -9.55 -20.82
CA ILE A 6 -9.59 -9.85 -19.40
C ILE A 6 -8.67 -8.77 -18.82
N GLY A 7 -9.12 -8.10 -17.75
CA GLY A 7 -8.29 -7.21 -16.94
C GLY A 7 -7.68 -7.98 -15.77
N VAL A 8 -6.39 -7.79 -15.53
CA VAL A 8 -5.67 -8.36 -14.38
C VAL A 8 -5.17 -7.21 -13.51
N LEU A 9 -5.49 -7.23 -12.22
CA LEU A 9 -4.97 -6.27 -11.24
C LEU A 9 -3.86 -6.94 -10.44
N VAL A 10 -2.65 -6.41 -10.54
CA VAL A 10 -1.52 -6.80 -9.70
C VAL A 10 -1.44 -5.81 -8.55
N VAL A 11 -1.55 -6.31 -7.32
CA VAL A 11 -1.52 -5.48 -6.11
C VAL A 11 -0.34 -5.83 -5.22
N ASN A 12 0.19 -4.81 -4.57
CA ASN A 12 1.13 -4.89 -3.45
C ASN A 12 0.86 -3.68 -2.54
N THR A 13 1.42 -3.66 -1.34
CA THR A 13 1.45 -2.48 -0.47
C THR A 13 2.32 -1.35 -1.01
N GLY A 14 3.14 -1.63 -2.03
CA GLY A 14 4.14 -0.70 -2.55
C GLY A 14 5.38 -0.60 -1.65
N THR A 15 6.23 0.37 -1.97
CA THR A 15 7.53 0.64 -1.35
C THR A 15 7.74 2.17 -1.34
N PRO A 16 8.44 2.76 -0.36
CA PRO A 16 8.75 4.18 -0.40
C PRO A 16 9.53 4.56 -1.67
N SER A 17 9.29 5.77 -2.20
CA SER A 17 9.95 6.27 -3.42
C SER A 17 11.43 6.61 -3.25
N GLY A 18 11.97 6.47 -2.03
CA GLY A 18 13.37 6.68 -1.69
C GLY A 18 13.62 6.49 -0.21
N TYR A 19 14.89 6.58 0.20
CA TYR A 19 15.30 6.33 1.60
C TYR A 19 15.27 7.55 2.51
N GLY A 20 14.89 8.72 1.99
CA GLY A 20 14.79 9.95 2.77
C GLY A 20 13.64 9.92 3.78
N TYR A 21 13.69 10.85 4.74
CA TYR A 21 12.69 10.96 5.81
C TYR A 21 11.25 11.08 5.28
N TRP A 22 11.00 11.98 4.33
CA TRP A 22 9.64 12.24 3.83
C TRP A 22 8.99 11.04 3.11
N PRO A 23 9.67 10.37 2.15
CA PRO A 23 9.15 9.14 1.54
C PRO A 23 8.87 8.04 2.56
N MET A 24 9.79 7.82 3.50
CA MET A 24 9.65 6.76 4.49
C MET A 24 8.51 7.05 5.46
N ARG A 25 8.40 8.30 5.95
CA ARG A 25 7.30 8.73 6.83
C ARG A 25 5.94 8.50 6.17
N ARG A 26 5.81 8.83 4.88
CA ARG A 26 4.56 8.61 4.13
C ARG A 26 4.22 7.12 4.06
N TYR A 27 5.17 6.31 3.62
CA TYR A 27 4.97 4.85 3.50
C TYR A 27 4.60 4.21 4.84
N LEU A 28 5.33 4.52 5.91
CA LEU A 28 5.05 3.97 7.24
C LEU A 28 3.71 4.45 7.79
N GLN A 29 3.33 5.71 7.55
CA GLN A 29 2.03 6.24 7.96
C GLN A 29 0.90 5.48 7.27
N GLU A 30 1.02 5.21 5.97
CA GLU A 30 0.02 4.43 5.21
C GLU A 30 -0.07 2.99 5.70
N PHE A 31 1.08 2.31 5.87
CA PHE A 31 1.15 0.92 6.32
C PHE A 31 0.62 0.73 7.74
N LEU A 32 1.09 1.53 8.70
CA LEU A 32 0.74 1.40 10.12
C LEU A 32 -0.69 1.86 10.43
N SER A 33 -1.31 2.68 9.57
CA SER A 33 -2.71 3.08 9.73
C SER A 33 -3.68 1.98 9.30
N ASP A 34 -3.23 1.01 8.52
CA ASP A 34 -4.08 -0.09 8.07
C ASP A 34 -4.25 -1.16 9.16
N ARG A 35 -5.42 -1.12 9.82
CA ARG A 35 -5.79 -2.06 10.88
C ARG A 35 -5.95 -3.51 10.39
N ARG A 36 -6.00 -3.74 9.08
CA ARG A 36 -6.02 -5.09 8.51
C ARG A 36 -4.62 -5.71 8.51
N VAL A 37 -3.58 -4.89 8.62
CA VAL A 37 -2.18 -5.30 8.55
C VAL A 37 -1.53 -5.30 9.94
N VAL A 38 -1.73 -4.23 10.72
CA VAL A 38 -1.12 -4.06 12.05
C VAL A 38 -2.17 -3.66 13.07
N GLU A 39 -2.22 -4.39 14.19
CA GLU A 39 -2.99 -3.98 15.36
C GLU A 39 -2.11 -3.11 16.27
N LEU A 40 -2.48 -1.84 16.42
CA LEU A 40 -1.81 -0.90 17.32
C LEU A 40 -2.68 -0.61 18.54
N PRO A 41 -2.09 -0.47 19.75
CA PRO A 41 -2.81 0.02 20.92
C PRO A 41 -3.42 1.39 20.64
N ARG A 42 -4.69 1.57 21.02
CA ARG A 42 -5.36 2.87 20.94
C ARG A 42 -5.18 3.57 22.28
N ILE A 43 -4.41 4.64 22.26
CA ILE A 43 -4.20 5.55 23.39
C ILE A 43 -5.30 6.59 23.36
#